data_AF-A0A177EJU9-F1
#
_entry.id   AF-A0A177EJU9-F1
#
_cell.length_a   1.000
_cell.length_b   1.000
_cell.length_c   1.000
_cell.angle_alpha   90.00
_cell.angle_beta   90.00
_cell.angle_gamma   90.00
#
_symmetry.space_group_name_H-M   'P 1'
#
loop_
_entity.id
_entity.type
_entity.pdbx_description
1 polymer ?
#
loop_
_entity_poly.entity_id
_entity_poly.type
_entity_poly.pdbx_seq_one_letter_code
_entity_poly.pdbx_strand_id
1 'polypeptide(L)'
;MGGLCLLVSLLGRSLKSSVAEYATLLGAMSVPEAKKILNLPETQKPSLASVHERASLLLRRNQERTSAFAPSAYLIGKIESARVVLSAEVE
;
A
#
# COMPACT_ATOMS: atom_id res chain seq x y z
N MET A 1 -20.92 -36.86 1.46
CA MET A 1 -20.00 -35.83 1.98
C MET A 1 -18.96 -35.55 0.90
N GLY A 2 -18.87 -34.34 0.34
CA GLY A 2 -17.88 -34.08 -0.73
C GLY A 2 -17.92 -32.72 -1.45
N GLY A 3 -18.87 -31.82 -1.14
CA GLY A 3 -19.02 -30.57 -1.90
C GLY A 3 -18.38 -29.31 -1.30
N LEU A 4 -17.92 -29.34 -0.05
CA LEU A 4 -17.54 -28.14 0.72
C LEU A 4 -16.04 -27.77 0.65
N CYS A 5 -15.19 -28.65 0.13
CA CYS A 5 -13.73 -28.42 0.14
C CYS A 5 -13.25 -27.54 -1.04
N LEU A 6 -14.02 -27.42 -2.13
CA LEU A 6 -13.56 -26.72 -3.34
C LEU A 6 -13.82 -25.20 -3.32
N LEU A 7 -14.69 -24.70 -2.45
CA LEU A 7 -15.02 -23.26 -2.40
C LEU A 7 -13.95 -22.42 -1.68
N VAL A 8 -13.21 -23.02 -0.74
CA VAL A 8 -12.16 -22.30 0.01
C VAL A 8 -10.90 -22.08 -0.85
N SER A 9 -10.60 -23.00 -1.77
CA SER A 9 -9.43 -22.88 -2.65
C SER A 9 -9.60 -21.84 -3.76
N LEU A 10 -10.83 -21.51 -4.15
CA LEU A 10 -11.12 -20.48 -5.15
C LEU A 10 -11.05 -19.06 -4.57
N LEU A 11 -11.48 -18.86 -3.32
CA LEU A 11 -11.36 -17.58 -2.63
C LEU A 11 -9.90 -17.19 -2.32
N GLY A 12 -9.04 -18.17 -2.00
CA GLY A 12 -7.63 -17.92 -1.70
C GLY A 12 -6.75 -17.54 -2.90
N ARG A 13 -7.15 -17.90 -4.13
CA ARG A 13 -6.41 -17.55 -5.36
C ARG A 13 -6.72 -16.13 -5.84
N SER A 14 -7.94 -15.64 -5.65
CA SER A 14 -8.35 -14.31 -6.13
C SER A 14 -7.64 -13.17 -5.39
N LEU A 15 -7.43 -13.31 -4.08
CA LEU A 15 -6.71 -12.30 -3.28
C LEU A 15 -5.22 -12.20 -3.64
N LYS A 16 -4.56 -13.33 -3.93
CA LYS A 16 -3.14 -13.33 -4.34
C LYS A 16 -2.93 -12.71 -5.73
N SER A 17 -3.86 -12.96 -6.66
CA SER A 17 -3.81 -12.35 -8.00
C SER A 17 -4.02 -10.85 -7.92
N SER A 18 -4.96 -10.40 -7.08
CA SER A 18 -5.27 -8.97 -6.93
C SER A 18 -4.09 -8.17 -6.34
N VAL A 19 -3.35 -8.72 -5.39
CA VAL A 19 -2.15 -8.07 -4.81
C VAL A 19 -0.98 -8.04 -5.80
N ALA A 20 -0.77 -9.10 -6.58
CA ALA A 20 0.27 -9.15 -7.61
C ALA A 20 -0.07 -8.22 -8.80
N GLU A 21 -1.33 -8.17 -9.21
CA GLU A 21 -1.82 -7.19 -10.20
C GLU A 21 -1.74 -5.76 -9.65
N TYR A 22 -2.00 -5.54 -8.37
CA TYR A 22 -1.75 -4.25 -7.69
C TYR A 22 -0.27 -3.87 -7.74
N ALA A 23 0.63 -4.78 -7.38
CA ALA A 23 2.08 -4.54 -7.46
C ALA A 23 2.55 -4.23 -8.89
N THR A 24 1.89 -4.82 -9.89
CA THR A 24 2.19 -4.60 -11.32
C THR A 24 1.62 -3.26 -11.83
N LEU A 25 0.46 -2.81 -11.32
CA LEU A 25 -0.18 -1.53 -11.68
C LEU A 25 0.45 -0.29 -11.03
N LEU A 26 1.14 -0.45 -9.91
CA LEU A 26 1.73 0.67 -9.15
C LEU A 26 3.07 1.18 -9.71
N GLY A 27 3.56 0.56 -10.79
CA GLY A 27 4.91 0.77 -11.29
C GLY A 27 5.93 0.17 -10.33
N ALA A 28 7.12 -0.15 -10.83
CA ALA A 28 8.24 -0.64 -10.03
C ALA A 28 8.75 0.48 -9.08
N MET A 29 7.95 0.84 -8.09
CA MET A 29 8.28 1.85 -7.11
C MET A 29 9.45 1.33 -6.28
N SER A 30 10.56 2.05 -6.33
CA SER A 30 11.77 1.68 -5.62
C SER A 30 11.61 1.95 -4.11
N VAL A 31 12.33 1.20 -3.28
CA VAL A 31 12.40 1.46 -1.82
C VAL A 31 12.78 2.91 -1.50
N PRO A 32 13.78 3.54 -2.18
CA PRO A 32 14.09 4.96 -1.97
C PRO A 32 12.92 5.89 -2.33
N GLU A 33 12.20 5.63 -3.43
CA GLU A 33 11.01 6.41 -3.81
C GLU A 33 9.91 6.26 -2.76
N ALA A 34 9.66 5.05 -2.28
CA ALA A 34 8.66 4.80 -1.23
C ALA A 34 9.01 5.53 0.08
N LYS A 35 10.29 5.54 0.48
CA LYS A 35 10.75 6.32 1.65
C LYS A 35 10.53 7.81 1.45
N LYS A 36 10.81 8.35 0.26
CA LYS A 36 10.53 9.75 -0.07
C LYS A 36 9.04 10.08 0.02
N ILE A 37 8.18 9.25 -0.55
CA ILE A 37 6.72 9.44 -0.53
C ILE A 37 6.18 9.46 0.91
N LEU A 38 6.61 8.52 1.76
CA LEU A 38 6.19 8.49 3.18
C LEU A 38 6.97 9.48 4.07
N ASN A 39 7.93 10.20 3.50
CA ASN A 39 8.82 11.12 4.21
C ASN A 39 9.48 10.42 5.41
N LEU A 40 10.11 9.28 5.13
CA LEU A 40 10.92 8.48 6.03
C LEU A 40 12.41 8.66 5.71
N PRO A 41 13.32 8.52 6.70
CA PRO A 41 14.76 8.67 6.47
C PRO A 41 15.29 7.62 5.49
N GLU A 42 16.03 8.04 4.47
CA GLU A 42 16.56 7.11 3.44
C GLU A 42 17.57 6.12 4.01
N THR A 43 18.40 6.56 4.95
CA THR A 43 19.50 5.79 5.55
C THR A 43 19.05 4.83 6.66
N GLN A 44 17.85 5.00 7.19
CA GLN A 44 17.32 4.16 8.28
C GLN A 44 16.39 3.08 7.73
N LYS A 45 16.47 1.86 8.28
CA LYS A 45 15.43 0.83 8.02
C LYS A 45 14.17 1.25 8.80
N PRO A 46 13.03 1.50 8.12
CA PRO A 46 11.81 1.88 8.81
C PRO A 46 11.23 0.69 9.60
N SER A 47 10.46 0.97 10.64
CA SER A 47 9.67 -0.05 11.33
C SER A 47 8.29 -0.14 10.67
N LEU A 48 7.63 -1.30 10.77
CA LEU A 48 6.29 -1.47 10.23
C LEU A 48 5.33 -0.40 10.81
N ALA A 49 5.44 -0.13 12.12
CA ALA A 49 4.68 0.92 12.80
C ALA A 49 4.89 2.30 12.17
N SER A 50 6.14 2.70 11.89
CA SER A 50 6.41 4.01 11.31
C SER A 50 5.91 4.12 9.86
N VAL A 51 5.99 3.05 9.07
CA VAL A 51 5.40 3.00 7.72
C VAL A 51 3.89 3.24 7.77
N HIS A 52 3.17 2.53 8.64
CA HIS A 52 1.72 2.68 8.79
C HIS A 52 1.30 4.06 9.31
N GLU A 53 2.01 4.59 10.30
CA GLU A 53 1.74 5.91 10.87
C GLU A 53 1.88 7.01 9.80
N ARG A 54 2.99 6.98 9.06
CA ARG A 54 3.27 7.98 8.02
C ARG A 54 2.28 7.92 6.87
N ALA A 55 1.95 6.72 6.39
CA ALA A 55 0.95 6.55 5.34
C ALA A 55 -0.43 7.09 5.76
N SER A 56 -0.87 6.75 6.98
CA SER A 56 -2.17 7.20 7.51
C SER A 56 -2.24 8.73 7.64
N LEU A 57 -1.15 9.35 8.12
CA LEU A 57 -1.05 10.81 8.24
C LEU A 57 -1.15 11.51 6.87
N LEU A 58 -0.49 10.98 5.84
CA LEU A 58 -0.53 11.56 4.50
C LEU A 58 -1.88 11.39 3.82
N LEU A 59 -2.53 10.23 3.98
CA LEU A 59 -3.89 10.00 3.49
C LEU A 59 -4.89 10.96 4.12
N ARG A 60 -4.80 11.14 5.45
CA ARG A 60 -5.63 12.10 6.18
C ARG A 60 -5.39 13.53 5.67
N ARG A 61 -4.14 13.94 5.47
CA ARG A 61 -3.83 15.25 4.87
C ARG A 61 -4.40 15.42 3.47
N ASN A 62 -4.39 14.38 2.64
CA ASN A 62 -4.99 14.43 1.30
C ASN A 62 -6.52 14.53 1.34
N GLN A 63 -7.16 14.08 2.42
CA GLN A 63 -8.59 14.31 2.66
C GLN A 63 -8.85 15.73 3.19
N GLU A 64 -8.07 16.18 4.18
CA GLU A 64 -8.24 17.47 4.86
C GLU A 64 -7.85 18.69 4.03
N ARG A 65 -6.85 18.57 3.15
CA ARG A 65 -6.44 19.68 2.24
C ARG A 65 -7.57 20.12 1.30
N THR A 66 -8.60 19.30 1.19
CA THR A 66 -9.54 19.34 0.10
C THR A 66 -10.94 19.62 0.62
N SER A 67 -11.07 20.69 1.42
CA SER A 67 -12.39 21.25 1.77
C SER A 67 -13.12 21.85 0.56
N ALA A 68 -12.41 22.09 -0.56
CA ALA A 68 -12.95 22.65 -1.79
C ALA A 68 -12.92 21.71 -3.02
N PHE A 69 -12.21 20.57 -2.96
CA PHE A 69 -12.13 19.58 -4.06
C PHE A 69 -12.15 18.15 -3.50
N ALA A 70 -12.41 17.15 -4.34
CA ALA A 70 -12.34 15.75 -3.89
C ALA A 70 -10.87 15.32 -3.60
N PRO A 71 -10.64 14.38 -2.68
CA PRO A 71 -9.31 13.83 -2.42
C PRO A 71 -8.63 13.34 -3.70
N SER A 72 -7.33 13.61 -3.84
CA SER A 72 -6.60 13.15 -5.03
C SER A 72 -6.42 11.64 -5.02
N ALA A 73 -7.11 10.93 -5.92
CA ALA A 73 -6.99 9.49 -6.11
C ALA A 73 -5.57 9.07 -6.51
N TYR A 74 -4.88 9.91 -7.28
CA TYR A 74 -3.47 9.69 -7.65
C TYR A 74 -2.56 9.68 -6.42
N LEU A 75 -2.71 10.65 -5.51
CA LEU A 75 -1.91 10.70 -4.28
C LEU A 75 -2.22 9.53 -3.35
N ILE A 76 -3.49 9.14 -3.25
CA ILE A 76 -3.89 7.94 -2.49
C ILE A 76 -3.16 6.71 -3.04
N GLY A 77 -3.20 6.49 -4.36
CA GLY A 77 -2.51 5.37 -5.00
C GLY A 77 -1.01 5.35 -4.72
N LYS A 78 -0.34 6.51 -4.82
CA LYS A 78 1.10 6.62 -4.53
C LYS A 78 1.45 6.36 -3.06
N ILE A 79 0.65 6.85 -2.11
CA ILE A 79 0.87 6.62 -0.68
C ILE A 79 0.67 5.13 -0.34
N GLU A 80 -0.39 4.52 -0.86
CA GLU A 80 -0.69 3.10 -0.67
C GLU A 80 0.41 2.20 -1.26
N SER A 81 0.93 2.55 -2.44
CA SER A 81 2.06 1.84 -3.05
C SER A 81 3.30 1.86 -2.15
N ALA A 82 3.65 3.04 -1.66
CA ALA A 82 4.82 3.22 -0.83
C ALA A 82 4.70 2.45 0.49
N ARG A 83 3.50 2.39 1.05
CA ARG A 83 3.18 1.55 2.22
C ARG A 83 3.44 0.08 1.92
N VAL A 84 2.88 -0.46 0.83
CA VAL A 84 3.04 -1.87 0.45
C VAL A 84 4.51 -2.24 0.22
N VAL A 85 5.25 -1.43 -0.55
CA VAL A 85 6.67 -1.66 -0.83
C VAL A 85 7.50 -1.70 0.45
N LEU A 86 7.28 -0.75 1.38
CA LEU A 86 8.06 -0.68 2.61
C LEU A 86 7.63 -1.72 3.65
N SER A 87 6.35 -2.11 3.69
CA SER A 87 5.91 -3.22 4.55
C SER A 87 6.56 -4.54 4.13
N ALA A 88 6.62 -4.81 2.81
CA ALA A 88 7.26 -6.01 2.27
C ALA A 88 8.79 -6.07 2.47
N GLU A 89 9.46 -4.92 2.64
CA GLU A 89 10.90 -4.83 2.93
C GLU A 89 11.23 -5.04 4.43
N VAL A 90 10.23 -4.84 5.30
CA VAL A 90 10.39 -4.97 6.75
C VAL A 90 10.08 -6.38 7.23
N GLU A 91 9.10 -7.06 6.63
CA GLU A 91 8.78 -8.50 6.83
C GLU A 91 9.91 -9.42 6.34
#